data_AF-A0A8J5U0H9-F1
#
_entry.id   AF-A0A8J5U0H9-F1
#
_cell.length_a   1.000
_cell.length_b   1.000
_cell.length_c   1.000
_cell.angle_alpha   90.00
_cell.angle_beta   90.00
_cell.angle_gamma   90.00
#
_symmetry.space_group_name_H-M   'P 1'
#
loop_
_entity.id
_entity.type
_entity.pdbx_description
1 polymer ?
#
loop_
_entity_poly.entity_id
_entity_poly.type
_entity_poly.pdbx_seq_one_letter_code
_entity_poly.pdbx_strand_id
1 'polypeptide(L)'
;MSTQSPRPSRPNNRHGFEIAIICALPLEADAIEALFDYYWDGDGPPLGKAANDPNAYSTGMIGCHNVVLVRMPGTGKVHAAAAASNCRASFPNVKIALVVGVCGVAPFKRNGEEIVLGDVVISEGIIQY
;
A
#
# COMPACT_ATOMS: atom_id res chain seq x y z
N MET A 1 19.06 2.83 -25.88
CA MET A 1 18.66 4.18 -25.45
C MET A 1 17.36 4.03 -24.68
N SER A 2 17.43 3.98 -23.35
CA SER A 2 16.25 3.84 -22.50
C SER A 2 15.52 5.19 -22.47
N THR A 3 14.33 5.26 -23.05
CA THR A 3 13.44 6.41 -22.90
C THR A 3 13.10 6.53 -21.42
N GLN A 4 13.66 7.51 -20.72
CA GLN A 4 13.18 7.87 -19.39
C GLN A 4 11.72 8.29 -19.55
N SER A 5 10.80 7.45 -19.09
CA SER A 5 9.41 7.85 -18.90
C SER A 5 9.41 9.12 -18.04
N PRO A 6 8.65 10.17 -18.42
CA PRO A 6 8.67 11.42 -17.68
C PRO A 6 8.26 11.13 -16.22
N ARG A 7 9.14 11.52 -15.29
CA ARG A 7 8.90 11.38 -13.86
C ARG A 7 7.60 12.13 -13.52
N PRO A 8 6.55 11.47 -12.99
CA PRO A 8 5.33 12.16 -12.62
C PRO A 8 5.65 13.22 -11.56
N SER A 9 5.06 14.40 -11.72
CA SER A 9 5.14 15.47 -10.73
C SER A 9 4.31 15.15 -9.50
N ARG A 10 4.66 15.73 -8.35
CA ARG A 10 3.87 15.65 -7.13
C ARG A 10 2.40 15.98 -7.43
N PRO A 11 1.44 15.13 -7.03
CA PRO A 11 0.03 15.48 -7.06
C PRO A 11 -0.27 16.75 -6.27
N ASN A 12 -1.05 17.67 -6.86
CA ASN A 12 -1.49 18.89 -6.18
C ASN A 12 -2.48 18.62 -5.03
N ASN A 13 -3.09 17.44 -5.00
CA ASN A 13 -4.03 17.01 -3.96
C ASN A 13 -4.14 15.47 -3.93
N ARG A 14 -4.97 14.96 -3.00
CA ARG A 14 -5.19 13.52 -2.76
C ARG A 14 -5.86 12.77 -3.93
N HIS A 15 -6.39 13.47 -4.93
CA HIS A 15 -6.99 12.85 -6.12
C HIS A 15 -5.95 12.36 -7.14
N GLY A 16 -4.67 12.74 -7.01
CA GLY A 16 -3.62 12.27 -7.93
C GLY A 16 -2.97 10.93 -7.55
N PHE A 17 -3.56 10.20 -6.59
CA PHE A 17 -3.10 8.87 -6.17
C PHE A 17 -4.11 7.82 -6.60
N GLU A 18 -3.66 6.86 -7.39
CA GLU A 18 -4.51 5.79 -7.94
C GLU A 18 -4.21 4.42 -7.32
N ILE A 19 -3.08 4.28 -6.62
CA ILE A 19 -2.62 3.04 -6.00
C ILE A 19 -2.43 3.27 -4.49
N ALA A 20 -3.09 2.45 -3.68
CA ALA A 20 -2.86 2.35 -2.25
C ALA A 20 -2.15 1.05 -1.91
N ILE A 21 -1.16 1.11 -1.02
CA ILE A 21 -0.50 -0.06 -0.45
C ILE A 21 -0.81 -0.06 1.05
N ILE A 22 -1.40 -1.13 1.56
CA ILE A 22 -1.88 -1.24 2.94
C ILE A 22 -1.04 -2.27 3.66
N CYS A 23 -0.40 -1.84 4.75
CA CYS A 23 0.47 -2.68 5.58
C CYS A 23 -0.08 -2.75 7.00
N ALA A 24 -0.05 -3.95 7.59
CA ALA A 24 -0.57 -4.22 8.92
C ALA A 24 0.47 -3.95 10.02
N LEU A 25 1.74 -4.18 9.71
CA LEU A 25 2.86 -4.00 10.63
C LEU A 25 3.76 -2.83 10.21
N PRO A 26 4.38 -2.12 11.18
CA PRO A 26 5.35 -1.08 10.88
C PRO A 26 6.49 -1.54 9.97
N LEU A 27 7.06 -2.73 10.23
CA LEU A 27 8.17 -3.26 9.43
C LEU A 27 7.79 -3.47 7.95
N GLU A 28 6.54 -3.85 7.69
CA GLU A 28 6.04 -4.06 6.33
C GLU A 28 5.92 -2.71 5.61
N ALA A 29 5.41 -1.70 6.32
CA ALA A 29 5.30 -0.35 5.80
C ALA A 29 6.68 0.28 5.55
N ASP A 30 7.63 0.11 6.47
CA ASP A 30 8.99 0.62 6.34
C ASP A 30 9.68 0.01 5.11
N ALA A 31 9.46 -1.29 4.86
CA ALA A 31 9.97 -1.96 3.66
C ALA A 31 9.39 -1.37 2.37
N ILE A 32 8.09 -1.06 2.33
CA ILE A 32 7.46 -0.40 1.16
C ILE A 32 7.94 1.04 1.01
N GLU A 33 8.05 1.78 2.11
CA GLU A 33 8.52 3.17 2.11
C GLU A 33 9.97 3.26 1.61
N ALA A 34 10.82 2.28 1.93
CA ALA A 34 12.17 2.17 1.39
C ALA A 34 12.22 1.91 -0.13
N LEU A 35 11.12 1.41 -0.73
CA LEU A 35 11.01 1.20 -2.18
C LEU A 35 10.53 2.44 -2.93
N PHE A 36 10.22 3.55 -2.24
CA PHE A 36 9.83 4.79 -2.92
C PHE A 36 11.03 5.36 -3.69
N ASP A 37 10.86 5.56 -5.00
CA ASP A 37 11.81 6.32 -5.82
C ASP A 37 11.81 7.81 -5.46
N TYR A 38 10.72 8.28 -4.83
CA TYR A 38 10.57 9.65 -4.39
C TYR A 38 9.52 9.78 -3.26
N TYR A 39 9.76 10.69 -2.33
CA TYR A 39 8.89 10.97 -1.18
C TYR A 39 8.19 12.32 -1.37
N TRP A 40 6.86 12.36 -1.33
CA TRP A 40 6.11 13.61 -1.52
C TRP A 40 5.84 14.37 -0.21
N ASP A 41 5.97 13.71 0.94
CA ASP A 41 5.62 14.29 2.24
C ASP A 41 6.53 15.46 2.66
N GLY A 42 7.70 15.61 2.02
CA GLY A 42 8.63 16.72 2.24
C GLY A 42 8.52 17.90 1.26
N ASP A 43 7.84 17.74 0.12
CA ASP A 43 7.95 18.68 -1.01
C ASP A 43 6.80 19.67 -1.16
N GLY A 44 6.38 20.27 -0.04
CA GLY A 44 5.26 21.22 0.03
C GLY A 44 4.22 20.86 1.11
N PRO A 45 3.03 21.50 1.11
CA PRO A 45 2.09 21.38 2.20
C PRO A 45 1.60 19.94 2.40
N PRO A 46 1.27 19.53 3.64
CA PRO A 46 0.68 18.22 3.89
C PRO A 46 -0.60 18.03 3.09
N LEU A 47 -0.75 16.89 2.42
CA LEU A 47 -1.97 16.55 1.67
C LEU A 47 -3.19 16.34 2.59
N GLY A 48 -2.93 16.10 3.88
CA GLY A 48 -3.95 15.83 4.89
C GLY A 48 -4.65 14.49 4.68
N LYS A 49 -5.79 14.34 5.33
CA LYS A 49 -6.66 13.17 5.24
C LYS A 49 -8.10 13.58 5.54
N ALA A 50 -9.06 12.69 5.28
CA ALA A 50 -10.45 12.92 5.64
C ALA A 50 -10.60 13.14 7.16
N ALA A 51 -11.64 13.88 7.56
CA ALA A 51 -11.93 14.12 8.96
C ALA A 51 -12.12 12.78 9.70
N ASN A 52 -11.55 12.66 10.90
CA ASN A 52 -11.60 11.46 11.76
C ASN A 52 -10.95 10.19 11.18
N ASP A 53 -10.16 10.32 10.10
CA ASP A 53 -9.36 9.20 9.60
C ASP A 53 -8.19 8.92 10.57
N PRO A 54 -8.13 7.75 11.23
CA PRO A 54 -7.07 7.41 12.17
C PRO A 54 -5.81 6.90 11.49
N ASN A 55 -5.82 6.61 10.19
CA ASN A 55 -4.68 6.03 9.50
C ASN A 55 -3.50 7.01 9.43
N ALA A 56 -2.29 6.46 9.43
CA ALA A 56 -1.10 7.20 9.02
C ALA A 56 -0.80 6.89 7.55
N TYR A 57 -0.42 7.93 6.80
CA TYR A 57 -0.10 7.82 5.39
C TYR A 57 1.31 8.33 5.12
N SER A 58 2.02 7.65 4.22
CA SER A 58 3.12 8.27 3.48
C SER A 58 2.74 8.35 2.01
N THR A 59 3.21 9.39 1.33
CA THR A 59 2.97 9.56 -0.09
C THR A 59 4.27 9.61 -0.86
N GLY A 60 4.30 8.93 -2.00
CA GLY A 60 5.50 8.85 -2.81
C GLY A 60 5.25 8.36 -4.22
N MET A 61 6.34 7.95 -4.86
CA MET A 61 6.34 7.45 -6.22
C MET A 61 7.11 6.12 -6.28
N ILE A 62 6.54 5.14 -6.97
CA ILE A 62 7.22 3.90 -7.35
C ILE A 62 7.07 3.75 -8.87
N GLY A 63 8.19 3.67 -9.59
CA GLY A 63 8.25 3.77 -11.03
C GLY A 63 7.59 5.04 -11.56
N CYS A 64 6.54 4.88 -12.36
CA CYS A 64 5.74 5.99 -12.90
C CYS A 64 4.41 6.21 -12.15
N HIS A 65 4.24 5.62 -10.97
CA HIS A 65 2.97 5.65 -10.23
C HIS A 65 3.10 6.45 -8.94
N ASN A 66 2.16 7.38 -8.73
CA ASN A 66 1.95 8.00 -7.43
C ASN A 66 1.23 7.01 -6.51
N VAL A 67 1.89 6.67 -5.41
CA VAL A 67 1.41 5.68 -4.44
C VAL A 67 1.14 6.33 -3.09
N VAL A 68 0.10 5.86 -2.42
CA VAL A 68 -0.13 6.14 -1.00
C VAL A 68 0.11 4.86 -0.21
N LEU A 69 1.04 4.94 0.74
CA LEU A 69 1.27 3.89 1.73
C LEU A 69 0.38 4.15 2.94
N VAL A 70 -0.43 3.16 3.31
CA VAL A 70 -1.34 3.18 4.45
C VAL A 70 -0.76 2.30 5.55
N ARG A 71 -0.48 2.92 6.70
CA ARG A 71 -0.13 2.21 7.94
C ARG A 71 -1.38 2.01 8.76
N MET A 72 -1.75 0.75 8.96
CA MET A 72 -2.89 0.40 9.79
C MET A 72 -2.60 0.73 11.26
N PRO A 73 -3.60 1.19 12.04
CA PRO A 73 -3.43 1.49 13.47
C PRO A 73 -3.28 0.22 14.35
N GLY A 74 -3.51 -0.96 13.77
CA GLY A 74 -3.38 -2.25 14.42
C GLY A 74 -3.63 -3.38 13.42
N THR A 75 -3.33 -4.61 13.81
CA THR A 75 -3.53 -5.80 12.97
C THR A 75 -4.98 -6.30 13.03
N GLY A 76 -5.32 -7.21 12.11
CA GLY A 76 -6.61 -7.90 12.09
C GLY A 76 -7.68 -7.28 11.19
N LYS A 77 -8.74 -8.05 10.94
CA LYS A 77 -9.78 -7.76 9.93
C LYS A 77 -10.51 -6.43 10.16
N VAL A 78 -10.79 -6.09 11.44
CA VAL A 78 -11.50 -4.85 11.79
C VAL A 78 -10.66 -3.62 11.45
N HIS A 79 -9.40 -3.60 11.87
CA HIS A 79 -8.49 -2.50 11.55
C HIS A 79 -8.23 -2.42 10.04
N ALA A 80 -8.09 -3.55 9.34
CA ALA A 80 -7.91 -3.57 7.89
C ALA A 80 -9.12 -2.95 7.15
N ALA A 81 -10.34 -3.36 7.54
CA ALA A 81 -11.57 -2.84 6.93
C ALA A 81 -11.74 -1.33 7.20
N ALA A 82 -11.49 -0.89 8.44
CA ALA A 82 -11.51 0.52 8.79
C ALA A 82 -10.45 1.32 8.02
N ALA A 83 -9.22 0.79 7.93
CA ALA A 83 -8.13 1.43 7.22
C ALA A 83 -8.43 1.58 5.73
N ALA A 84 -8.94 0.54 5.08
CA ALA A 84 -9.33 0.58 3.67
C ALA A 84 -10.48 1.56 3.41
N SER A 85 -11.51 1.56 4.27
CA SER A 85 -12.64 2.49 4.15
C SER A 85 -12.21 3.95 4.28
N ASN A 86 -11.39 4.24 5.30
CA ASN A 86 -10.85 5.58 5.52
C ASN A 86 -9.87 5.99 4.41
N CYS A 87 -9.04 5.07 3.91
CA CYS A 87 -8.17 5.33 2.75
C CYS A 87 -9.00 5.70 1.52
N ARG A 88 -10.11 5.02 1.25
CA ARG A 88 -11.01 5.37 0.15
C ARG A 88 -11.64 6.75 0.32
N ALA A 89 -12.03 7.12 1.54
CA ALA A 89 -12.52 8.48 1.83
C ALA A 89 -11.41 9.54 1.71
N SER A 90 -10.17 9.16 2.07
CA SER A 90 -9.03 10.06 2.07
C SER A 90 -8.39 10.23 0.69
N PHE A 91 -8.39 9.22 -0.15
CA PHE A 91 -7.78 9.20 -1.47
C PHE A 91 -8.83 8.70 -2.47
N PRO A 92 -9.79 9.57 -2.86
CA PRO A 92 -11.01 9.16 -3.55
C PRO A 92 -10.80 8.59 -4.95
N ASN A 93 -9.63 8.80 -5.56
CA ASN A 93 -9.27 8.31 -6.88
C ASN A 93 -8.43 7.03 -6.84
N VAL A 94 -8.23 6.41 -5.67
CA VAL A 94 -7.60 5.08 -5.58
C VAL A 94 -8.45 4.07 -6.35
N LYS A 95 -7.81 3.41 -7.33
CA LYS A 95 -8.40 2.38 -8.19
C LYS A 95 -7.95 0.99 -7.77
N ILE A 96 -6.74 0.87 -7.24
CA ILE A 96 -6.14 -0.40 -6.80
C ILE A 96 -5.65 -0.23 -5.36
N ALA A 97 -6.03 -1.16 -4.49
CA ALA A 97 -5.50 -1.27 -3.13
C ALA A 97 -4.82 -2.63 -2.97
N LEU A 98 -3.54 -2.63 -2.63
CA LEU A 98 -2.72 -3.82 -2.40
C LEU A 98 -2.57 -4.02 -0.90
N VAL A 99 -2.94 -5.18 -0.37
CA VAL A 99 -2.58 -5.57 1.00
C VAL A 99 -1.23 -6.27 0.92
N VAL A 100 -0.20 -5.67 1.51
CA VAL A 100 1.17 -6.18 1.43
C VAL A 100 1.71 -6.39 2.84
N GLY A 101 2.27 -7.57 3.07
CA GLY A 101 2.82 -7.94 4.35
C GLY A 101 3.38 -9.35 4.34
N VAL A 102 3.83 -9.79 5.51
CA VAL A 102 4.29 -11.16 5.72
C VAL A 102 3.11 -12.04 6.11
N CYS A 103 3.17 -13.32 5.75
CA CYS A 103 2.14 -14.28 6.13
C CYS A 103 2.73 -15.64 6.49
N GLY A 104 2.00 -16.39 7.30
CA GLY A 104 2.21 -17.83 7.42
C GLY A 104 1.48 -18.56 6.30
N VAL A 105 1.98 -19.74 5.93
CA VAL A 105 1.42 -20.53 4.82
C VAL A 105 1.45 -22.01 5.15
N ALA A 106 0.52 -22.77 4.58
CA ALA A 106 0.62 -24.23 4.58
C ALA A 106 1.73 -24.63 3.58
N PRO A 107 2.71 -25.45 3.99
CA PRO A 107 3.95 -25.67 3.23
C PRO A 107 3.75 -26.41 1.89
N PHE A 108 2.57 -26.98 1.62
CA PHE A 108 2.30 -27.68 0.36
C PHE A 108 0.98 -27.24 -0.24
N LYS A 109 0.99 -26.92 -1.53
CA LYS A 109 -0.22 -26.74 -2.36
C LYS A 109 -0.89 -28.09 -2.61
N ARG A 110 -2.14 -28.07 -3.12
CA ARG A 110 -2.90 -29.30 -3.45
C ARG A 110 -2.21 -30.19 -4.49
N ASN A 111 -1.39 -29.60 -5.36
CA ASN A 111 -0.62 -30.31 -6.39
C ASN A 111 0.71 -30.89 -5.86
N GLY A 112 1.02 -30.74 -4.56
CA GLY A 112 2.27 -31.19 -3.95
C GLY A 112 3.46 -30.23 -4.12
N GLU A 113 3.26 -29.07 -4.74
CA GLU A 113 4.29 -28.03 -4.82
C GLU A 113 4.54 -27.44 -3.42
N GLU A 114 5.81 -27.41 -3.03
CA GLU A 114 6.24 -26.87 -1.75
C GLU A 114 6.30 -25.34 -1.80
N ILE A 115 5.88 -24.69 -0.71
CA ILE A 115 6.03 -23.25 -0.47
C ILE A 115 7.05 -23.10 0.65
N VAL A 116 8.13 -22.37 0.36
CA VAL A 116 9.26 -22.20 1.27
C VAL A 116 9.36 -20.76 1.79
N LEU A 117 10.10 -20.56 2.87
CA LEU A 117 10.34 -19.22 3.41
C LEU A 117 11.07 -18.36 2.38
N GLY A 118 10.53 -17.15 2.16
CA GLY A 118 11.04 -16.21 1.16
C GLY A 118 10.21 -16.17 -0.13
N ASP A 119 9.31 -17.13 -0.34
CA ASP A 119 8.38 -17.09 -1.46
C ASP A 119 7.41 -15.91 -1.34
N VAL A 120 7.14 -15.25 -2.47
CA VAL A 120 6.13 -14.19 -2.58
C VAL A 120 4.85 -14.80 -3.14
N VAL A 121 3.79 -14.79 -2.33
CA VAL A 121 2.48 -15.31 -2.72
C VAL A 121 1.57 -14.17 -3.15
N ILE A 122 1.00 -14.29 -4.35
CA ILE A 122 -0.03 -13.39 -4.86
C ILE A 122 -1.38 -14.10 -4.72
N SER A 123 -2.28 -13.53 -3.94
CA SER A 123 -3.59 -14.12 -3.70
C SER A 123 -4.59 -13.77 -4.81
N GLU A 124 -5.34 -14.77 -5.28
CA GLU A 124 -6.48 -14.59 -6.21
C GLU A 124 -7.82 -14.46 -5.48
N GLY A 125 -7.85 -14.68 -4.16
CA GLY A 125 -9.08 -14.67 -3.38
C GLY A 125 -8.87 -14.73 -1.87
N ILE A 126 -9.86 -14.26 -1.12
CA ILE A 126 -9.82 -14.22 0.34
C ILE A 126 -11.00 -15.01 0.88
N ILE A 127 -10.73 -15.98 1.76
CA ILE A 127 -11.76 -16.76 2.47
C ILE A 127 -11.65 -16.44 3.95
N GLN A 128 -12.77 -16.11 4.59
CA GLN A 128 -12.83 -15.88 6.02
C GLN A 128 -13.07 -17.20 6.75
N TYR A 129 -12.14 -17.55 7.65
CA TYR A 129 -12.31 -18.55 8.70
C TYR A 129 -12.58 -17.86 10.05
#